data_AF-T1AXU0-F1
#
_entry.id   AF-T1AXU0-F1
#
_cell.length_a   1.000
_cell.length_b   1.000
_cell.length_c   1.000
_cell.angle_alpha   90.00
_cell.angle_beta   90.00
_cell.angle_gamma   90.00
#
_symmetry.space_group_name_H-M   'P 1'
#
loop_
_entity.id
_entity.type
_entity.pdbx_description
1 polymer ?
#
loop_
_entity_poly.entity_id
_entity_poly.type
_entity_poly.pdbx_seq_one_letter_code
_entity_poly.pdbx_strand_id
1 'polypeptide(L)'
;GRAQPHTSWAVRTMEQSNSQPFELWLDLSGEQIEALERRRAGQRLEFHVNLHLQIHYNSTIHSGQADARFYVNESDWAEILRQVRYVDQLIVAVELPIDASEQIRTAVQHVRAAHQHLIAGRYTDAVAVCRRAMESLHPLTDDAKAAAIRTAFAEARKKMSMAQRAELVRMAVHHFANPAHHEEPGKPAEVYSRQDALFILSAAAGVVWEALGRHRDAPADPGSPQGASVS
;
A
#
# COMPACT_ATOMS: atom_id res chain seq x y z
N GLY A 1 -14.75 10.85 10.08
CA GLY A 1 -15.36 9.92 11.06
C GLY A 1 -14.73 10.19 12.42
N ARG A 2 -15.47 10.08 13.52
CA ARG A 2 -14.92 10.25 14.87
C ARG A 2 -14.22 8.96 15.30
N ALA A 3 -12.90 8.98 15.43
CA ALA A 3 -12.11 7.88 15.97
C ALA A 3 -12.09 7.98 17.50
N GLN A 4 -12.46 6.92 18.21
CA GLN A 4 -12.49 6.87 19.68
C GLN A 4 -11.16 6.35 20.25
N PRO A 5 -10.50 7.05 21.19
CA PRO A 5 -9.31 6.54 21.86
C PRO A 5 -9.64 5.66 23.08
N HIS A 6 -8.73 4.74 23.40
CA HIS A 6 -8.90 3.67 24.41
C HIS A 6 -8.31 4.01 25.80
N THR A 7 -7.90 5.26 26.04
CA THR A 7 -7.16 5.66 27.24
C THR A 7 -7.66 6.96 27.84
N SER A 8 -8.04 6.90 29.12
CA SER A 8 -8.41 8.04 29.97
C SER A 8 -7.23 8.49 30.83
N TRP A 9 -7.09 9.82 31.04
CA TRP A 9 -6.02 10.43 31.84
C TRP A 9 -6.55 10.92 33.20
N ALA A 10 -5.76 10.80 34.27
CA ALA A 10 -6.06 11.36 35.59
C ALA A 10 -5.09 12.51 35.96
N VAL A 11 -5.62 13.70 36.23
CA VAL A 11 -4.86 14.83 36.79
C VAL A 11 -4.94 14.79 38.31
N ARG A 12 -3.80 14.89 39.00
CA ARG A 12 -3.75 14.97 40.47
C ARG A 12 -3.64 16.42 40.94
N THR A 13 -4.63 16.84 41.72
CA THR A 13 -4.57 18.05 42.56
C THR A 13 -4.96 17.63 44.00
N MET A 14 -4.12 17.93 45.00
CA MET A 14 -4.46 17.75 46.43
C MET A 14 -5.35 18.94 46.85
N GLU A 15 -6.43 18.85 47.65
CA GLU A 15 -6.65 18.14 48.92
C GLU A 15 -8.06 17.51 49.05
N GLN A 16 -8.85 17.48 47.96
CA GLN A 16 -10.05 16.65 47.81
C GLN A 16 -9.90 15.85 46.52
N SER A 17 -9.54 14.58 46.64
CA SER A 17 -9.18 13.72 45.51
C SER A 17 -10.42 13.26 44.73
N ASN A 18 -10.99 14.14 43.91
CA ASN A 18 -11.92 13.72 42.88
C ASN A 18 -11.16 13.60 41.55
N SER A 19 -10.65 12.38 41.28
CA SER A 19 -9.99 12.08 40.01
C SER A 19 -11.06 11.87 38.94
N GLN A 20 -11.32 12.88 38.12
CA GLN A 20 -12.18 12.74 36.96
C GLN A 20 -11.34 12.55 35.69
N PRO A 21 -11.60 11.49 34.92
CA PRO A 21 -11.03 11.37 33.59
C PRO A 21 -11.65 12.44 32.69
N PHE A 22 -10.82 13.12 31.89
CA PHE A 22 -11.29 13.93 30.78
C PHE A 22 -10.70 13.39 29.48
N GLU A 23 -11.51 13.46 28.42
CA GLU A 23 -11.12 13.04 27.07
C GLU A 23 -10.72 14.26 26.25
N LEU A 24 -9.58 14.19 25.60
CA LEU A 24 -9.12 15.19 24.65
C LEU A 24 -9.35 14.66 23.24
N TRP A 25 -9.99 15.47 22.41
CA TRP A 25 -10.27 15.17 21.02
C TRP A 25 -9.45 16.09 20.14
N LEU A 26 -8.78 15.51 19.16
CA LEU A 26 -8.11 16.25 18.10
C LEU A 26 -8.80 15.94 16.79
N ASP A 27 -9.60 16.90 16.30
CA ASP A 27 -10.19 16.81 14.99
C ASP A 27 -9.13 17.11 13.93
N LEU A 28 -8.75 16.09 13.16
CA LEU A 28 -7.82 16.23 12.05
C LEU A 28 -8.58 16.24 10.73
N SER A 29 -8.32 17.24 9.90
CA SER A 29 -8.75 17.24 8.50
C SER A 29 -8.00 16.16 7.72
N GLY A 30 -8.52 15.79 6.55
CA GLY A 30 -7.81 14.87 5.66
C GLY A 30 -6.40 15.35 5.34
N GLU A 31 -6.22 16.61 4.96
CA GLU A 31 -4.92 17.19 4.62
C GLU A 31 -3.92 17.09 5.79
N GLN A 32 -4.39 17.26 7.03
CA GLN A 32 -3.56 17.12 8.23
C GLN A 32 -3.16 15.67 8.47
N ILE A 33 -4.06 14.71 8.25
CA ILE A 33 -3.75 13.27 8.30
C ILE A 33 -2.73 12.90 7.23
N GLU A 34 -2.82 13.48 6.04
CA GLU A 34 -1.82 13.30 4.98
C GLU A 34 -0.45 13.84 5.37
N ALA A 35 -0.42 15.04 5.94
CA ALA A 35 0.81 15.66 6.38
C ALA A 35 1.48 14.81 7.47
N LEU A 36 0.68 14.22 8.36
CA LEU A 36 1.16 13.27 9.36
C LEU A 36 1.67 11.97 8.73
N GLU A 37 0.97 11.36 7.76
CA GLU A 37 1.46 10.14 7.08
C GLU A 37 2.74 10.39 6.26
N ARG A 38 2.82 11.52 5.56
CA ARG A 38 4.04 11.94 4.85
C ARG A 38 5.21 12.13 5.81
N ARG A 39 4.97 12.78 6.96
CA ARG A 39 5.99 12.98 7.99
C ARG A 39 6.37 11.65 8.66
N ARG A 40 5.42 10.73 8.80
CA ARG A 40 5.65 9.39 9.35
C ARG A 40 6.62 8.63 8.46
N ALA A 41 6.41 8.60 7.15
CA ALA A 41 7.27 7.91 6.18
C ALA A 41 7.64 6.46 6.61
N GLY A 42 6.66 5.72 7.15
CA GLY A 42 6.87 4.36 7.65
C GLY A 42 7.43 4.26 9.09
N GLN A 43 7.81 5.38 9.72
CA GLN A 43 8.33 5.43 11.08
C GLN A 43 7.21 5.52 12.14
N ARG A 44 7.57 5.69 13.42
CA ARG A 44 6.61 5.89 14.53
C ARG A 44 6.14 7.34 14.58
N LEU A 45 4.85 7.54 14.80
CA LEU A 45 4.26 8.86 15.01
C LEU A 45 4.17 9.16 16.52
N GLU A 46 4.68 10.32 16.92
CA GLU A 46 4.69 10.78 18.32
C GLU A 46 4.00 12.15 18.42
N PHE A 47 3.03 12.25 19.32
CA PHE A 47 2.35 13.50 19.65
C PHE A 47 2.83 13.99 21.01
N HIS A 48 3.21 15.27 21.06
CA HIS A 48 3.51 15.98 22.31
C HIS A 48 2.36 16.91 22.61
N VAL A 49 1.77 16.75 23.79
CA VAL A 49 0.65 17.58 24.27
C VAL A 49 1.12 18.31 25.52
N ASN A 50 1.16 19.63 25.44
CA ASN A 50 1.44 20.49 26.59
C ASN A 50 0.14 21.15 27.02
N LEU A 51 -0.27 20.88 28.26
CA LEU A 51 -1.49 21.40 28.86
C LEU A 51 -1.13 22.49 29.86
N HIS A 52 -1.65 23.69 29.63
CA HIS A 52 -1.61 24.78 30.61
C HIS A 52 -2.99 24.93 31.23
N LEU A 53 -3.09 24.71 32.53
CA LEU A 53 -4.33 24.86 33.29
C LEU A 53 -4.28 26.10 34.15
N GLN A 54 -5.41 26.79 34.26
CA GLN A 54 -5.66 27.81 35.26
C GLN A 54 -6.94 27.44 36.02
N ILE A 55 -6.82 27.35 37.34
CA ILE A 55 -7.90 26.98 38.25
C ILE A 55 -8.18 28.20 39.12
N HIS A 56 -9.42 28.69 39.09
CA HIS A 56 -9.87 29.75 39.96
C HIS A 56 -10.47 29.13 41.22
N TYR A 57 -9.88 29.41 42.38
CA TYR A 57 -10.37 28.93 43.68
C TYR A 57 -10.24 30.04 44.72
N ASN A 58 -11.33 30.34 45.43
CA ASN A 58 -11.38 31.37 46.48
C ASN A 58 -10.70 32.71 46.07
N SER A 59 -11.08 33.23 44.90
CA SER A 59 -10.51 34.47 44.33
C SER A 59 -9.01 34.45 44.02
N THR A 60 -8.37 33.29 44.06
CA THR A 60 -6.97 33.07 43.68
C THR A 60 -6.91 32.24 42.40
N ILE A 61 -6.00 32.61 41.50
CA ILE A 61 -5.73 31.87 40.26
C ILE A 61 -4.52 30.97 40.52
N HIS A 62 -4.71 29.66 40.41
CA HIS A 62 -3.65 28.66 40.43
C HIS A 62 -3.37 28.22 39.00
N SER A 63 -2.14 28.37 38.54
CA SER A 63 -1.71 27.81 37.26
C SER A 63 -1.00 26.48 37.45
N GLY A 64 -1.16 25.58 36.48
CA GLY A 64 -0.46 24.31 36.40
C GLY A 64 -0.07 24.02 34.96
N GLN A 65 1.00 23.26 34.78
CA GLN A 65 1.38 22.72 33.47
C GLN A 65 1.52 21.20 33.57
N ALA A 66 1.12 20.51 32.52
CA ALA A 66 1.35 19.08 32.36
C ALA A 66 1.79 18.80 30.92
N ASP A 67 2.82 17.97 30.77
CA ASP A 67 3.30 17.53 29.46
C ASP A 67 3.01 16.02 29.31
N ALA A 68 2.51 15.64 28.15
CA ALA A 68 2.19 14.26 27.81
C ALA A 68 2.75 13.88 26.44
N ARG A 69 3.26 12.66 26.33
CA ARG A 69 3.71 12.07 25.07
C ARG A 69 2.82 10.89 24.72
N PHE A 70 2.29 10.90 23.51
CA PHE A 70 1.43 9.83 23.01
C PHE A 70 2.05 9.22 21.77
N TYR A 71 2.23 7.91 21.80
CA TYR A 71 2.77 7.14 20.69
C TYR A 71 1.65 6.41 19.99
N VAL A 72 1.51 6.63 18.69
CA VAL A 72 0.60 5.84 17.86
C VAL A 72 1.38 4.67 17.30
N ASN A 73 0.94 3.45 17.62
CA ASN A 73 1.51 2.26 17.01
C ASN A 73 1.01 2.09 15.56
N GLU A 74 1.68 1.24 14.79
CA GLU A 74 1.38 1.05 13.36
C GLU A 74 -0.06 0.56 13.13
N SER A 75 -0.55 -0.35 13.98
CA SER A 75 -1.91 -0.89 13.89
C SER A 75 -2.99 0.15 14.13
N ASP A 76 -2.84 0.98 15.16
CA ASP A 76 -3.80 2.03 15.53
C ASP A 76 -3.83 3.11 14.44
N TRP A 77 -2.67 3.45 13.87
CA TRP A 77 -2.59 4.40 12.77
C TRP A 77 -3.24 3.87 11.49
N ALA A 78 -3.00 2.60 11.15
CA ALA A 78 -3.65 1.94 10.01
C ALA A 78 -5.19 1.91 10.19
N GLU A 79 -5.67 1.71 11.41
CA GLU A 79 -7.09 1.79 11.74
C GLU A 79 -7.64 3.21 11.60
N ILE A 80 -6.93 4.24 12.07
CA ILE A 80 -7.31 5.64 11.87
C ILE A 80 -7.45 5.94 10.38
N LEU A 81 -6.44 5.61 9.56
CA LEU A 81 -6.47 5.82 8.11
C LEU A 81 -7.67 5.15 7.43
N ARG A 82 -8.08 3.97 7.93
CA ARG A 82 -9.29 3.26 7.47
C ARG A 82 -10.58 3.97 7.87
N GLN A 83 -10.67 4.46 9.12
CA GLN A 83 -11.88 5.06 9.70
C GLN A 83 -12.20 6.45 9.12
N VAL A 84 -11.19 7.25 8.77
CA VAL A 84 -11.43 8.60 8.20
C VAL A 84 -11.93 8.58 6.76
N ARG A 85 -12.10 7.42 6.11
CA ARG A 85 -12.36 7.32 4.66
C ARG A 85 -11.45 8.28 3.88
N TYR A 86 -10.19 8.35 4.31
CA TYR A 86 -9.21 9.34 3.91
C TYR A 86 -8.81 9.24 2.41
N VAL A 87 -9.42 8.33 1.68
CA VAL A 87 -9.20 8.15 0.26
C VAL A 87 -10.59 8.01 -0.37
N ASP A 88 -10.90 8.85 -1.35
CA ASP A 88 -11.86 8.49 -2.40
C ASP A 88 -11.24 7.31 -3.16
N GLN A 89 -11.48 6.11 -2.64
CA GLN A 89 -10.85 4.89 -3.14
C GLN A 89 -11.51 4.51 -4.45
N LEU A 90 -10.74 4.60 -5.55
CA LEU A 90 -11.06 3.85 -6.75
C LEU A 90 -10.81 2.37 -6.46
N ILE A 91 -11.87 1.63 -6.13
CA ILE A 91 -11.81 0.18 -6.01
C ILE A 91 -11.87 -0.41 -7.42
N VAL A 92 -10.74 -0.91 -7.91
CA VAL A 92 -10.70 -1.74 -9.12
C VAL A 92 -10.88 -3.19 -8.70
N ALA A 93 -12.08 -3.72 -8.90
CA ALA A 93 -12.34 -5.14 -8.67
C ALA A 93 -11.63 -5.96 -9.76
N VAL A 94 -10.71 -6.82 -9.34
CA VAL A 94 -10.08 -7.83 -10.20
C VAL A 94 -10.79 -9.15 -9.92
N GLU A 95 -11.66 -9.57 -10.86
CA GLU A 95 -12.24 -10.91 -10.87
C GLU A 95 -11.15 -11.98 -11.04
N LEU A 96 -11.26 -13.07 -10.29
CA LEU A 96 -10.28 -14.15 -10.35
C LEU A 96 -11.00 -15.42 -10.76
N PRO A 97 -10.95 -15.80 -12.04
CA PRO A 97 -11.59 -17.01 -12.51
C PRO A 97 -10.90 -18.21 -11.89
N ILE A 98 -11.73 -19.17 -11.48
CA ILE A 98 -11.32 -20.40 -10.83
C ILE A 98 -10.42 -21.23 -11.77
N ASP A 99 -10.61 -21.09 -13.08
CA ASP A 99 -9.90 -21.84 -14.12
C ASP A 99 -8.64 -21.13 -14.65
N ALA A 100 -8.17 -20.07 -13.99
CA ALA A 100 -6.93 -19.38 -14.41
C ALA A 100 -5.71 -20.30 -14.27
N SER A 101 -4.71 -20.13 -15.14
CA SER A 101 -3.42 -20.81 -15.03
C SER A 101 -2.74 -20.57 -13.67
N GLU A 102 -1.88 -21.50 -13.26
CA GLU A 102 -1.16 -21.42 -11.98
C GLU A 102 -0.32 -20.14 -11.86
N GLN A 103 0.27 -19.70 -12.98
CA GLN A 103 1.05 -18.48 -13.10
C GLN A 103 0.21 -17.25 -12.75
N ILE A 104 -1.00 -17.15 -13.30
CA ILE A 104 -1.91 -16.03 -13.05
C ILE A 104 -2.37 -16.05 -11.60
N ARG A 105 -2.73 -17.22 -11.05
CA ARG A 105 -3.11 -17.35 -9.63
C ARG A 105 -1.98 -16.89 -8.70
N THR A 106 -0.74 -17.24 -9.02
CA THR A 106 0.44 -16.81 -8.26
C THR A 106 0.64 -15.29 -8.34
N ALA A 107 0.52 -14.71 -9.54
CA ALA A 107 0.64 -13.27 -9.73
C ALA A 107 -0.40 -12.49 -8.91
N VAL A 108 -1.62 -13.01 -8.86
CA VAL A 108 -2.72 -12.46 -8.06
C VAL A 108 -2.45 -12.53 -6.57
N GLN A 109 -1.94 -13.66 -6.08
CA GLN A 109 -1.56 -13.80 -4.67
C GLN A 109 -0.47 -12.78 -4.29
N HIS A 110 0.49 -12.54 -5.18
CA HIS A 110 1.48 -11.48 -4.98
C HIS A 110 0.85 -10.09 -4.95
N VAL A 111 -0.07 -9.74 -5.87
CA VAL A 111 -0.78 -8.44 -5.81
C VAL A 111 -1.52 -8.27 -4.48
N ARG A 112 -2.19 -9.32 -3.98
CA ARG A 112 -2.87 -9.29 -2.67
C ARG A 112 -1.88 -9.08 -1.51
N ALA A 113 -0.75 -9.78 -1.52
CA ALA A 113 0.28 -9.63 -0.49
C ALA A 113 0.91 -8.22 -0.55
N ALA A 114 1.19 -7.69 -1.74
CA ALA A 114 1.70 -6.33 -1.91
C ALA A 114 0.74 -5.27 -1.35
N HIS A 115 -0.57 -5.45 -1.55
CA HIS A 115 -1.58 -4.59 -0.93
C HIS A 115 -1.55 -4.65 0.61
N GLN A 116 -1.33 -5.82 1.20
CA GLN A 116 -1.17 -5.96 2.66
C GLN A 116 0.09 -5.22 3.17
N HIS A 117 1.21 -5.33 2.44
CA HIS A 117 2.43 -4.57 2.76
C HIS A 117 2.21 -3.05 2.65
N LEU A 118 1.47 -2.59 1.64
CA LEU A 118 1.12 -1.18 1.47
C LEU A 118 0.30 -0.65 2.66
N ILE A 119 -0.72 -1.39 3.09
CA ILE A 119 -1.56 -1.01 4.24
C ILE A 119 -0.71 -0.92 5.51
N ALA A 120 0.25 -1.83 5.68
CA ALA A 120 1.16 -1.86 6.82
C ALA A 120 2.35 -0.87 6.69
N GLY A 121 2.36 0.03 5.70
CA GLY A 121 3.45 0.99 5.55
C GLY A 121 4.80 0.39 5.12
N ARG A 122 4.86 -0.89 4.76
CA ARG A 122 6.07 -1.59 4.29
C ARG A 122 6.23 -1.42 2.78
N TYR A 123 6.55 -0.21 2.34
CA TYR A 123 6.52 0.17 0.93
C TYR A 123 7.53 -0.59 0.06
N THR A 124 8.77 -0.77 0.54
CA THR A 124 9.80 -1.54 -0.16
C THR A 124 9.37 -2.99 -0.38
N ASP A 125 8.76 -3.62 0.64
CA ASP A 125 8.24 -4.97 0.51
C ASP A 125 7.08 -5.03 -0.49
N ALA A 126 6.18 -4.03 -0.47
CA ALA A 126 5.08 -3.95 -1.42
C ALA A 126 5.58 -3.92 -2.87
N VAL A 127 6.61 -3.12 -3.15
CA VAL A 127 7.25 -3.04 -4.47
C VAL A 127 7.94 -4.37 -4.82
N ALA A 128 8.70 -4.96 -3.89
CA ALA A 128 9.38 -6.23 -4.10
C ALA A 128 8.42 -7.38 -4.41
N VAL A 129 7.25 -7.40 -3.78
CA VAL A 129 6.21 -8.39 -4.06
C VAL A 129 5.53 -8.11 -5.41
N CYS A 130 5.37 -6.84 -5.82
CA CYS A 130 4.90 -6.51 -7.18
C CYS A 130 5.85 -7.02 -8.27
N ARG A 131 7.17 -6.97 -8.04
CA ARG A 131 8.15 -7.60 -8.95
C ARG A 131 7.91 -9.10 -9.10
N ARG A 132 7.71 -9.82 -7.98
CA ARG A 132 7.40 -11.26 -7.99
C ARG A 132 6.11 -11.56 -8.77
N ALA A 133 5.11 -10.69 -8.70
CA ALA A 133 3.92 -10.81 -9.53
C ALA A 133 4.29 -10.77 -11.03
N MET A 134 5.13 -9.83 -11.47
CA MET A 134 5.56 -9.75 -12.86
C MET A 134 6.44 -10.93 -13.29
N GLU A 135 7.26 -11.47 -12.40
CA GLU A 135 8.09 -12.67 -12.61
C GLU A 135 7.23 -13.92 -12.79
N SER A 136 6.16 -14.08 -12.01
CA SER A 136 5.24 -15.22 -12.18
C SER A 136 4.52 -15.21 -13.53
N LEU A 137 4.37 -14.04 -14.16
CA LEU A 137 3.84 -13.90 -15.53
C LEU A 137 4.92 -14.07 -16.61
N HIS A 138 6.21 -14.08 -16.26
CA HIS A 138 7.33 -14.16 -17.20
C HIS A 138 7.31 -15.41 -18.09
N PRO A 139 6.93 -16.62 -17.61
CA PRO A 139 6.84 -17.81 -18.46
C PRO A 139 5.86 -17.69 -19.64
N LEU A 140 4.98 -16.67 -19.65
CA LEU A 140 4.08 -16.39 -20.76
C LEU A 140 4.77 -15.69 -21.94
N THR A 141 5.98 -15.15 -21.73
CA THR A 141 6.76 -14.41 -22.74
C THR A 141 8.23 -14.84 -22.70
N ASP A 142 8.65 -15.59 -23.71
CA ASP A 142 10.06 -15.96 -23.91
C ASP A 142 10.95 -14.73 -24.25
N ASP A 143 12.24 -14.81 -23.93
CA ASP A 143 13.24 -13.75 -24.07
C ASP A 143 13.35 -13.23 -25.52
N ALA A 144 13.25 -14.14 -26.50
CA ALA A 144 13.24 -13.77 -27.92
C ALA A 144 12.03 -12.87 -28.25
N LYS A 145 10.87 -13.16 -27.68
CA LYS A 145 9.65 -12.34 -27.86
C LYS A 145 9.82 -11.00 -27.14
N ALA A 146 10.36 -10.98 -25.93
CA ALA A 146 10.63 -9.74 -25.19
C ALA A 146 11.61 -8.83 -25.95
N ALA A 147 12.67 -9.39 -26.55
CA ALA A 147 13.60 -8.66 -27.42
C ALA A 147 12.90 -8.08 -28.65
N ALA A 148 12.10 -8.88 -29.35
CA ALA A 148 11.33 -8.43 -30.51
C ALA A 148 10.36 -7.29 -30.16
N ILE A 149 9.73 -7.33 -28.98
CA ILE A 149 8.84 -6.26 -28.49
C ILE A 149 9.62 -4.97 -28.24
N ARG A 150 10.82 -5.05 -27.64
CA ARG A 150 11.69 -3.87 -27.44
C ARG A 150 12.10 -3.24 -28.77
N THR A 151 12.52 -4.06 -29.74
CA THR A 151 12.86 -3.58 -31.08
C THR A 151 11.64 -2.97 -31.78
N ALA A 152 10.48 -3.62 -31.70
CA ALA A 152 9.24 -3.09 -32.26
C ALA A 152 8.85 -1.75 -31.62
N PHE A 153 9.08 -1.57 -30.32
CA PHE A 153 8.87 -0.29 -29.64
C PHE A 153 9.87 0.79 -30.09
N ALA A 154 11.11 0.44 -30.43
CA ALA A 154 12.08 1.41 -30.92
C ALA A 154 11.80 1.83 -32.38
N GLU A 155 11.49 0.86 -33.25
CA GLU A 155 11.57 1.05 -34.71
C GLU A 155 10.20 0.96 -35.42
N ALA A 156 9.23 0.28 -34.84
CA ALA A 156 7.98 -0.11 -35.51
C ALA A 156 6.72 0.09 -34.64
N ARG A 157 6.68 1.13 -33.79
CA ARG A 157 5.60 1.36 -32.81
C ARG A 157 4.19 1.23 -33.39
N LYS A 158 3.96 1.73 -34.61
CA LYS A 158 2.66 1.69 -35.29
C LYS A 158 2.19 0.27 -35.65
N LYS A 159 3.12 -0.69 -35.76
CA LYS A 159 2.84 -2.09 -36.10
C LYS A 159 2.63 -2.98 -34.87
N MET A 160 2.83 -2.45 -33.66
CA MET A 160 2.67 -3.23 -32.43
C MET A 160 1.19 -3.56 -32.18
N SER A 161 0.91 -4.84 -31.96
CA SER A 161 -0.40 -5.31 -31.50
C SER A 161 -0.69 -4.84 -30.08
N MET A 162 -1.96 -4.88 -29.65
CA MET A 162 -2.31 -4.57 -28.27
C MET A 162 -1.64 -5.51 -27.25
N ALA A 163 -1.51 -6.79 -27.57
CA ALA A 163 -0.80 -7.75 -26.73
C ALA A 163 0.70 -7.39 -26.55
N GLN A 164 1.38 -6.96 -27.63
CA GLN A 164 2.77 -6.50 -27.54
C GLN A 164 2.90 -5.22 -26.72
N ARG A 165 1.89 -4.33 -26.78
CA ARG A 165 1.85 -3.10 -25.98
C ARG A 165 1.61 -3.39 -24.50
N ALA A 166 0.70 -4.30 -24.17
CA ALA A 166 0.45 -4.74 -22.80
C ALA A 166 1.71 -5.40 -22.19
N GLU A 167 2.40 -6.22 -22.98
CA GLU A 167 3.65 -6.83 -22.56
C GLU A 167 4.76 -5.80 -22.30
N LEU A 168 4.84 -4.75 -23.11
CA LEU A 168 5.76 -3.63 -22.86
C LEU A 168 5.45 -2.94 -21.52
N VAL A 169 4.17 -2.78 -21.16
CA VAL A 169 3.77 -2.24 -19.85
C VAL A 169 4.22 -3.18 -18.72
N ARG A 170 4.02 -4.50 -18.84
CA ARG A 170 4.54 -5.48 -17.88
C ARG A 170 6.05 -5.34 -17.67
N MET A 171 6.81 -5.22 -18.76
CA MET A 171 8.26 -5.05 -18.70
C MET A 171 8.66 -3.76 -17.99
N ALA A 172 7.93 -2.65 -18.23
CA ALA A 172 8.18 -1.38 -17.54
C ALA A 172 7.86 -1.47 -16.04
N VAL A 173 6.76 -2.13 -15.66
CA VAL A 173 6.40 -2.39 -14.25
C VAL A 173 7.47 -3.25 -13.57
N HIS A 174 7.92 -4.33 -14.22
CA HIS A 174 9.00 -5.16 -13.71
C HIS A 174 10.29 -4.36 -13.51
N HIS A 175 10.65 -3.49 -14.47
CA HIS A 175 11.85 -2.67 -14.38
C HIS A 175 11.80 -1.68 -13.22
N PHE A 176 10.68 -0.96 -13.05
CA PHE A 176 10.51 -0.02 -11.94
C PHE A 176 10.61 -0.72 -10.57
N ALA A 177 10.08 -1.94 -10.46
CA ALA A 177 10.11 -2.73 -9.23
C ALA A 177 11.45 -3.44 -8.98
N ASN A 178 12.45 -3.25 -9.84
CA ASN A 178 13.76 -3.87 -9.76
C ASN A 178 14.89 -2.82 -9.74
N PRO A 179 14.94 -1.95 -8.72
CA PRO A 179 16.04 -0.99 -8.58
C PRO A 179 17.31 -1.75 -8.24
N ALA A 180 18.45 -1.22 -8.66
CA ALA A 180 19.74 -1.80 -8.31
C ALA A 180 19.96 -1.69 -6.79
N HIS A 181 19.99 -2.82 -6.08
CA HIS A 181 20.38 -2.88 -4.66
C HIS A 181 21.91 -2.76 -4.45
N HIS A 182 22.63 -2.22 -5.43
CA HIS A 182 24.03 -1.91 -5.23
C HIS A 182 24.10 -0.63 -4.39
N GLU A 183 24.49 -0.79 -3.12
CA GLU A 183 25.00 0.32 -2.31
C GLU A 183 26.29 0.81 -2.99
N GLU A 184 26.14 1.67 -4.01
CA GLU A 184 27.27 2.44 -4.50
C GLU A 184 27.76 3.33 -3.36
N PRO A 185 29.04 3.29 -2.98
CA PRO A 185 29.58 4.14 -1.93
C PRO A 185 29.25 5.61 -2.22
N GLY A 186 28.41 6.22 -1.36
CA GLY A 186 27.99 7.61 -1.49
C GLY A 186 26.64 7.85 -2.18
N LYS A 187 25.91 6.83 -2.63
CA LYS A 187 24.50 6.96 -3.03
C LYS A 187 23.58 6.43 -1.93
N PRO A 188 22.55 7.20 -1.51
CA PRO A 188 21.54 6.69 -0.60
C PRO A 188 20.76 5.55 -1.28
N ALA A 189 20.42 4.52 -0.51
CA ALA A 189 19.50 3.48 -0.95
C ALA A 189 18.19 4.13 -1.45
N GLU A 190 17.68 3.65 -2.57
CA GLU A 190 16.42 4.16 -3.13
C GLU A 190 15.28 3.73 -2.20
N VAL A 191 14.75 4.67 -1.41
CA VAL A 191 13.66 4.43 -0.46
C VAL A 191 12.34 4.70 -1.16
N TYR A 192 11.50 3.67 -1.26
CA TYR A 192 10.17 3.83 -1.82
C TYR A 192 9.22 4.53 -0.86
N SER A 193 8.53 5.55 -1.38
CA SER A 193 7.44 6.20 -0.67
C SER A 193 6.14 5.39 -0.79
N ARG A 194 5.13 5.78 -0.01
CA ARG A 194 3.76 5.27 -0.17
C ARG A 194 3.22 5.49 -1.59
N GLN A 195 3.54 6.62 -2.21
CA GLN A 195 3.06 6.96 -3.55
C GLN A 195 3.69 6.03 -4.60
N ASP A 196 4.98 5.71 -4.46
CA ASP A 196 5.68 4.78 -5.37
C ASP A 196 5.10 3.36 -5.24
N ALA A 197 4.89 2.91 -4.01
CA ALA A 197 4.28 1.60 -3.75
C ALA A 197 2.84 1.50 -4.27
N LEU A 198 2.03 2.56 -4.11
CA LEU A 198 0.68 2.61 -4.64
C LEU A 198 0.66 2.65 -6.18
N PHE A 199 1.56 3.43 -6.78
CA PHE A 199 1.73 3.51 -8.23
C PHE A 199 2.04 2.13 -8.81
N ILE A 200 3.06 1.46 -8.27
CA ILE A 200 3.47 0.16 -8.82
C ILE A 200 2.45 -0.93 -8.55
N LEU A 201 1.79 -0.93 -7.39
CA LEU A 201 0.72 -1.87 -7.08
C LEU A 201 -0.43 -1.75 -8.07
N SER A 202 -0.84 -0.51 -8.37
CA SER A 202 -1.93 -0.24 -9.31
C SER A 202 -1.57 -0.69 -10.73
N ALA A 203 -0.34 -0.42 -11.17
CA ALA A 203 0.15 -0.87 -12.47
C ALA A 203 0.26 -2.40 -12.55
N ALA A 204 0.80 -3.04 -11.50
CA ALA A 204 0.90 -4.50 -11.42
C ALA A 204 -0.48 -5.17 -11.43
N ALA A 205 -1.45 -4.64 -10.70
CA ALA A 205 -2.82 -5.14 -10.72
C ALA A 205 -3.46 -5.04 -12.12
N GLY A 206 -3.27 -3.91 -12.81
CA GLY A 206 -3.73 -3.73 -14.18
C GLY A 206 -3.11 -4.70 -15.18
N VAL A 207 -1.81 -4.98 -15.04
CA VAL A 207 -1.10 -5.96 -15.87
C VAL A 207 -1.60 -7.39 -15.61
N VAL A 208 -1.79 -7.76 -14.35
CA VAL A 208 -2.34 -9.07 -13.98
C VAL A 208 -3.76 -9.24 -14.53
N TRP A 209 -4.59 -8.19 -14.46
CA TRP A 209 -5.94 -8.17 -15.02
C TRP A 209 -5.95 -8.33 -16.54
N GLU A 210 -5.06 -7.63 -17.25
CA GLU A 210 -4.92 -7.76 -18.70
C GLU A 210 -4.48 -9.17 -19.10
N ALA A 211 -3.47 -9.72 -18.42
CA ALA A 211 -2.96 -11.06 -18.68
C ALA A 211 -4.06 -12.12 -18.46
N LEU A 212 -4.91 -11.90 -17.47
CA LEU A 212 -6.07 -12.74 -17.21
C LEU A 212 -7.11 -12.66 -18.33
N GLY A 213 -7.45 -11.47 -18.81
CA GLY A 213 -8.37 -11.29 -19.94
C GLY A 213 -7.89 -12.05 -21.18
N ARG A 214 -6.60 -11.91 -21.52
CA ARG A 214 -5.99 -12.66 -22.64
C ARG A 214 -6.04 -14.17 -22.46
N HIS A 215 -5.91 -14.68 -21.23
CA HIS A 215 -6.00 -16.10 -20.98
C HIS A 215 -7.41 -16.65 -21.18
N ARG A 216 -8.45 -15.86 -20.84
CA ARG A 216 -9.85 -16.22 -21.10
C ARG A 216 -10.19 -16.23 -22.60
N ASP A 217 -9.63 -15.28 -23.35
CA ASP A 217 -9.92 -15.12 -24.78
C ASP A 217 -9.03 -15.99 -25.69
N ALA A 218 -8.04 -16.69 -25.11
CA ALA A 218 -7.19 -17.61 -25.85
C ALA A 218 -8.04 -18.82 -26.31
N PRO A 219 -8.00 -19.20 -27.60
CA PRO A 219 -8.71 -20.39 -28.07
C PRO A 219 -8.22 -21.60 -27.28
N ALA A 220 -9.16 -22.42 -26.78
CA ALA A 220 -8.85 -23.67 -26.09
C ALA A 220 -7.89 -24.49 -26.95
N ASP A 221 -6.74 -24.83 -26.39
CA ASP A 221 -5.72 -25.62 -27.07
C ASP A 221 -6.34 -26.96 -27.52
N PRO A 222 -6.41 -27.28 -28.82
CA PRO A 222 -6.98 -28.54 -29.31
C PRO A 222 -6.18 -29.78 -28.86
N GLY A 223 -5.07 -29.61 -28.14
CA GLY A 223 -4.22 -30.69 -27.63
C GLY A 223 -4.45 -31.14 -26.18
N SER A 224 -5.37 -30.54 -25.41
CA SER A 224 -5.61 -31.01 -24.04
C SER A 224 -6.39 -32.34 -24.03
N PRO A 225 -5.85 -33.45 -23.49
CA PRO A 225 -6.55 -34.72 -23.46
C PRO A 225 -7.78 -34.60 -22.57
N GLN A 226 -8.97 -34.60 -23.19
CA GLN A 226 -10.21 -34.76 -22.46
C GLN A 226 -10.14 -36.09 -21.69
N GLY A 227 -10.28 -35.98 -20.39
CA GLY A 227 -10.25 -37.11 -19.46
C GLY A 227 -11.18 -38.21 -19.95
N ALA A 228 -10.62 -39.41 -20.08
CA ALA A 228 -11.37 -40.64 -20.24
C ALA A 228 -12.39 -40.74 -19.09
N SER A 229 -13.66 -40.66 -19.45
CA SER A 229 -14.77 -41.08 -18.62
C SER A 229 -14.55 -42.56 -18.26
N VAL A 230 -14.19 -42.83 -17.01
CA VAL A 230 -14.25 -44.19 -16.45
C VAL A 230 -15.68 -44.39 -15.96
N SER A 231 -16.40 -45.27 -16.67
CA SER A 231 -17.66 -45.87 -16.25
C SER A 231 -17.47 -46.85 -15.10
#